data_AF-A0A534E4Q6-F1
#
_entry.id   AF-A0A534E4Q6-F1
#
_cell.length_a   1.000
_cell.length_b   1.000
_cell.length_c   1.000
_cell.angle_alpha   90.00
_cell.angle_beta   90.00
_cell.angle_gamma   90.00
#
_symmetry.space_group_name_H-M   'P 1'
#
loop_
_entity.id
_entity.type
_entity.pdbx_description
1 polymer ?
#
loop_
_entity_poly.entity_id
_entity_poly.type
_entity_poly.pdbx_seq_one_letter_code
_entity_poly.pdbx_strand_id
1 'polypeptide(L)' 'MEFFSHQTSYPFMATRKVWYTLSAVLMVVSLASFFTRGLNLTIDFTGGVSAEA' A
#
# COMPACT_ATOMS: atom_id res chain seq x y z
N MET A 1 -15.29 -13.78 -43.38
CA MET A 1 -16.00 -14.30 -42.20
C MET A 1 -15.16 -13.87 -41.00
N GLU A 2 -15.66 -12.96 -40.17
CA GLU A 2 -14.96 -12.53 -38.96
C GLU A 2 -15.21 -13.57 -37.86
N PHE A 3 -14.17 -14.36 -37.57
CA PHE A 3 -14.17 -15.33 -36.49
C PHE A 3 -13.63 -14.63 -35.24
N PHE A 4 -14.38 -14.70 -34.13
CA PHE A 4 -14.08 -14.14 -32.81
C PHE A 4 -14.48 -12.67 -32.57
N SER A 5 -15.79 -12.39 -32.60
CA SER A 5 -16.38 -11.20 -31.99
C SER A 5 -16.96 -11.49 -30.60
N HIS A 6 -16.17 -12.09 -29.69
CA HIS A 6 -16.60 -12.21 -28.29
C HIS A 6 -16.00 -11.06 -27.48
N GLN A 7 -16.74 -9.96 -27.41
CA GLN A 7 -16.38 -8.77 -26.63
C GLN A 7 -16.83 -8.97 -25.18
N THR A 8 -16.00 -9.60 -24.35
CA THR A 8 -16.28 -9.77 -22.91
C THR A 8 -16.29 -8.41 -22.22
N SER A 9 -17.47 -7.92 -21.88
CA SER A 9 -17.64 -6.67 -21.13
C SER A 9 -17.85 -6.99 -19.65
N TYR A 10 -16.84 -6.67 -18.83
CA TYR A 10 -16.91 -6.81 -17.37
C TYR A 10 -16.87 -5.42 -16.71
N PRO A 11 -17.80 -5.09 -15.79
CA PRO A 11 -17.86 -3.79 -15.15
C PRO A 11 -16.80 -3.65 -14.03
N PHE A 12 -15.52 -3.77 -14.39
CA PHE A 12 -14.39 -3.67 -13.45
C PHE A 12 -14.38 -2.34 -12.66
N MET A 13 -14.95 -1.30 -13.26
CA MET A 13 -14.98 0.05 -12.70
C MET A 13 -16.15 0.30 -11.73
N ALA A 14 -17.01 -0.70 -11.51
CA ALA A 14 -18.16 -0.60 -10.59
C ALA A 14 -17.72 -0.44 -9.13
N THR A 15 -16.60 -1.03 -8.73
CA THR A 15 -16.11 -1.04 -7.35
C THR A 15 -15.03 0.01 -7.07
N ARG A 16 -14.73 0.90 -8.03
CA ARG A 16 -13.63 1.88 -7.92
C ARG A 16 -13.66 2.69 -6.63
N LYS A 17 -14.85 3.12 -6.20
CA LYS A 17 -15.01 3.96 -5.00
C LYS A 17 -14.62 3.20 -3.73
N VAL A 18 -14.98 1.92 -3.63
CA VAL A 18 -14.63 1.07 -2.49
C VAL A 18 -13.12 0.93 -2.38
N TRP A 19 -12.45 0.61 -3.48
CA TRP A 19 -11.00 0.44 -3.49
C TRP A 19 -10.25 1.75 -3.26
N TYR A 20 -10.73 2.87 -3.80
CA TYR A 20 -10.12 4.17 -3.54
C TYR A 20 -10.27 4.59 -2.08
N THR A 21 -11.46 4.41 -1.49
CA THR A 21 -11.67 4.71 -0.07
C THR A 21 -10.80 3.81 0.81
N LEU A 22 -10.74 2.50 0.54
CA LEU A 22 -9.90 1.58 1.30
C LEU A 22 -8.42 1.97 1.23
N SER A 23 -7.89 2.24 0.04
CA SER A 23 -6.49 2.66 -0.15
C SER A 23 -6.19 3.98 0.55
N ALA A 24 -7.10 4.95 0.48
CA ALA A 24 -6.94 6.24 1.16
C ALA A 24 -6.91 6.07 2.68
N VAL A 25 -7.80 5.24 3.24
CA VAL A 25 -7.81 4.91 4.68
C VAL A 25 -6.50 4.24 5.09
N LEU A 26 -6.02 3.25 4.32
CA LEU A 26 -4.76 2.57 4.61
C LEU A 26 -3.55 3.52 4.55
N MET A 27 -3.53 4.48 3.61
CA MET A 27 -2.51 5.54 3.58
C MET A 27 -2.53 6.38 4.86
N VAL A 28 -3.70 6.86 5.27
CA VAL A 28 -3.84 7.68 6.47
C VAL A 28 -3.40 6.91 7.72
N VAL A 29 -3.80 5.64 7.84
CA VAL A 29 -3.37 4.78 8.96
C VAL A 29 -1.85 4.58 8.96
N SER A 30 -1.25 4.37 7.79
CA SER A 30 0.20 4.21 7.66
C SER A 30 0.95 5.47 8.11
N LEU A 31 0.49 6.65 7.66
CA LEU A 31 1.06 7.93 8.08
C LEU A 31 0.86 8.17 9.57
N ALA A 32 -0.33 7.92 10.10
CA ALA A 32 -0.61 8.06 11.53
C ALA A 32 0.29 7.13 12.36
N SER A 33 0.47 5.87 11.94
CA SER A 33 1.38 4.92 12.59
C SER A 33 2.84 5.40 12.55
N PHE A 34 3.28 5.95 11.41
CA PHE A 34 4.63 6.49 11.25
C PHE A 34 4.94 7.58 12.28
N PHE A 35 4.02 8.54 12.47
CA PHE A 35 4.24 9.65 13.40
C PHE A 35 4.00 9.29 14.88
N THR A 36 3.12 8.34 15.17
CA THR A 36 2.78 7.97 16.57
C THR A 36 3.70 6.90 17.16
N ARG A 37 4.11 5.91 16.37
CA ARG A 37 4.95 4.79 16.82
C ARG A 37 6.42 5.02 16.53
N GLY A 38 6.74 5.94 15.63
CA GLY A 38 8.09 6.16 15.14
C GLY A 38 8.60 5.02 14.25
N LEU A 39 9.89 5.07 13.93
CA LEU A 39 10.57 4.06 13.13
C LEU A 39 11.54 3.28 14.01
N ASN A 40 11.79 2.01 13.64
CA ASN A 40 12.89 1.25 14.21
C ASN A 40 14.20 1.69 13.54
N LEU A 41 14.76 2.81 14.04
CA LEU A 41 15.98 3.39 13.51
C LEU A 41 17.18 2.49 13.80
N THR A 42 18.03 2.27 12.79
CA THR A 42 19.28 1.52 12.98
C THR A 42 20.28 2.32 13.81
N ILE A 43 21.35 1.64 14.23
CA ILE A 43 22.46 2.25 14.98
C ILE A 43 23.11 3.43 14.23
N ASP A 44 23.01 3.45 12.90
CA ASP A 44 23.55 4.53 12.05
C ASP A 44 22.88 5.88 12.32
N PHE A 45 21.62 5.86 12.75
CA PHE A 45 20.82 7.07 13.00
C PHE A 45 20.72 7.44 14.49
N THR A 46 20.95 6.48 15.39
CA THR A 46 20.79 6.68 16.84
C THR A 46 22.14 6.77 17.56
N GLY A 47 23.22 6.35 16.92
CA GLY A 47 24.53 6.17 17.54
C GLY A 47 24.56 4.90 18.39
N GLY A 48 25.65 4.15 18.30
CA GLY A 48 25.81 2.90 19.04
C GLY A 48 26.80 1.97 18.35
N VAL A 49 27.20 0.91 19.05
CA VAL A 49 28.03 -0.16 18.49
C VAL A 49 27.18 -1.43 18.43
N SER A 50 26.99 -1.97 17.23
CA SER A 50 26.42 -3.31 17.06
C SER A 50 27.51 -4.32 17.40
N ALA A 51 27.33 -5.06 18.48
CA ALA A 51 28.15 -6.23 18.76
C ALA A 51 27.47 -7.46 18.13
N GLU A 52 28.01 -7.95 17.02
CA GLU A 52 27.75 -9.32 16.58
C GLU A 52 28.67 -10.26 17.37
N ALA A 53 28.11 -11.36 17.88
CA ALA A 53 28.81 -12.37 18.67
C ALA A 53 29.49 -13.43 17.81
#